data_AF-A0A1D8UU01-F1
#
_entry.id   AF-A0A1D8UU01-F1
#
_cell.length_a   1.000
_cell.length_b   1.000
_cell.length_c   1.000
_cell.angle_alpha   90.00
_cell.angle_beta   90.00
_cell.angle_gamma   90.00
#
_symmetry.space_group_name_H-M   'P 1'
#
loop_
_entity.id
_entity.type
_entity.pdbx_description
1 polymer ?
#
loop_
_entity_poly.entity_id
_entity_poly.type
_entity_poly.pdbx_seq_one_letter_code
_entity_poly.pdbx_strand_id
1 'polypeptide(L)'
;MQQSRVAAETSDTVLILDEIGQASDRDVGDIVYSLSNEAGKQRANQRGGARSAYTWRTLFLSTGECTLEDKQNDAGKKTMAGQKTRLANIPAAPEGGFGLFDALHGFEDGGALSNALRRAVHRYHGTAAVAFLARIASERASDEAGLRQWIDERRKAFAAEHASGAGSQAQSVAGRFALVACAGELAARYGVLPWHEGEAMNAAAACFKAWLAENGGGEAFEEQAALEQVSAFVAAHGDSRFQVISVDGSVEANADSRLAVSNRAGFRWLRNGAVECFGVIPTAFTQEVCKGINARRALDILAKAGHLILSKSGKRKVSKRVPGYGNPFSLYLISPTILA
;
A
#
# COMPACT_ATOMS: atom_id res chain seq x y z
N MET A 1 10.62 -12.94 18.20
CA MET A 1 10.86 -12.71 19.65
C MET A 1 11.99 -11.70 19.86
N GLN A 2 13.08 -11.80 19.10
CA GLN A 2 14.22 -10.87 19.15
C GLN A 2 13.86 -9.45 18.66
N GLN A 3 13.09 -9.32 17.58
CA GLN A 3 12.75 -8.02 16.98
C GLN A 3 11.90 -7.11 17.88
N SER A 4 10.89 -7.64 18.58
CA SER A 4 10.08 -6.84 19.52
C SER A 4 10.88 -6.33 20.71
N ARG A 5 11.92 -7.06 21.11
CA ARG A 5 12.82 -6.62 22.18
C ARG A 5 13.75 -5.52 21.68
N VAL A 6 14.36 -5.70 20.51
CA VAL A 6 15.20 -4.68 19.87
C VAL A 6 14.40 -3.40 19.62
N ALA A 7 13.18 -3.50 19.08
CA ALA A 7 12.32 -2.33 18.87
C ALA A 7 11.97 -1.60 20.18
N ALA A 8 11.76 -2.34 21.27
CA ALA A 8 11.55 -1.75 22.60
C ALA A 8 12.81 -1.10 23.17
N GLU A 9 13.98 -1.71 22.95
CA GLU A 9 15.28 -1.14 23.34
C GLU A 9 15.62 0.13 22.53
N THR A 10 15.10 0.26 21.30
CA THR A 10 15.24 1.45 20.45
C THR A 10 14.02 2.36 20.46
N SER A 11 13.11 2.24 21.44
CA SER A 11 11.96 3.13 21.54
C SER A 11 12.41 4.59 21.66
N ASP A 12 11.67 5.50 21.02
CA ASP A 12 11.96 6.93 20.91
C ASP A 12 13.27 7.27 20.19
N THR A 13 13.88 6.29 19.53
CA THR A 13 15.03 6.46 18.64
C THR A 13 14.74 5.87 17.26
N VAL A 14 15.70 6.01 16.34
CA VAL A 14 15.60 5.41 15.00
C VAL A 14 16.12 3.98 15.01
N LEU A 15 15.34 3.04 14.48
CA LEU A 15 15.77 1.65 14.29
C LEU A 15 16.30 1.49 12.86
N ILE A 16 17.61 1.22 12.73
CA ILE A 16 18.25 0.95 11.44
C ILE A 16 18.28 -0.56 11.20
N LEU A 17 17.73 -0.99 10.07
CA LEU A 17 17.71 -2.39 9.61
C LEU A 17 18.50 -2.46 8.30
N ASP A 18 19.65 -3.09 8.33
CA ASP A 18 20.47 -3.21 7.12
C ASP A 18 20.05 -4.45 6.31
N GLU A 19 19.95 -4.26 5.00
CA GLU A 19 19.67 -5.28 3.99
C GLU A 19 18.40 -6.12 4.24
N ILE A 20 17.26 -5.62 3.73
CA ILE A 20 15.98 -6.35 3.74
C ILE A 20 16.07 -7.69 3.00
N GLY A 21 17.01 -7.83 2.06
CA GLY A 21 17.33 -9.08 1.35
C GLY A 21 17.67 -10.24 2.27
N GLN A 22 18.23 -9.98 3.47
CA GLN A 22 18.57 -11.01 4.45
C GLN A 22 17.35 -11.55 5.21
N ALA A 23 16.22 -10.84 5.17
CA ALA A 23 15.00 -11.30 5.81
C ALA A 23 14.34 -12.43 4.99
N SER A 24 13.81 -13.42 5.73
CA SER A 24 12.95 -14.46 5.18
C SER A 24 11.73 -13.83 4.48
N ASP A 25 11.52 -14.20 3.22
CA ASP A 25 10.41 -13.75 2.38
C ASP A 25 9.05 -14.00 3.04
N ARG A 26 8.95 -15.05 3.87
CA ARG A 26 7.74 -15.40 4.61
C ARG A 26 7.47 -14.49 5.80
N ASP A 27 8.51 -13.99 6.45
CA ASP A 27 8.40 -13.31 7.74
C ASP A 27 8.45 -11.79 7.60
N VAL A 28 9.11 -11.26 6.56
CA VAL A 28 9.36 -9.82 6.38
C VAL A 28 8.09 -8.96 6.49
N GLY A 29 6.97 -9.43 5.94
CA GLY A 29 5.68 -8.73 6.04
C GLY A 29 5.14 -8.63 7.47
N ASP A 30 5.28 -9.71 8.25
CA ASP A 30 4.84 -9.74 9.65
C ASP A 30 5.76 -8.91 10.54
N ILE A 31 7.05 -8.83 10.19
CA ILE A 31 8.06 -8.00 10.86
C ILE A 31 7.70 -6.52 10.69
N VAL A 32 7.52 -6.07 9.45
CA VAL A 32 7.11 -4.69 9.13
C VAL A 32 5.80 -4.37 9.84
N TYR A 33 4.81 -5.26 9.77
CA TYR A 33 3.52 -5.05 10.43
C TYR A 33 3.65 -4.91 11.94
N SER A 34 4.48 -5.75 12.57
CA SER A 34 4.72 -5.70 14.01
C SER A 34 5.42 -4.41 14.40
N LEU A 35 6.50 -4.02 13.70
CA LEU A 35 7.26 -2.80 13.97
C LEU A 35 6.37 -1.55 13.90
N SER A 36 5.52 -1.45 12.88
CA SER A 36 4.60 -0.31 12.71
C SER A 36 3.43 -0.28 13.70
N ASN A 37 3.10 -1.39 14.37
CA ASN A 37 1.99 -1.44 15.32
C ASN A 37 2.39 -1.11 16.76
N GLU A 38 3.67 -0.79 17.00
CA GLU A 38 4.13 -0.26 18.30
C GLU A 38 3.93 -1.21 19.49
N ALA A 39 3.64 -2.48 19.23
CA ALA A 39 3.33 -3.48 20.25
C ALA A 39 3.73 -4.90 19.86
N GLY A 40 4.28 -5.64 20.82
CA GLY A 40 4.63 -7.04 20.72
C GLY A 40 3.44 -7.96 21.02
N LYS A 41 3.55 -9.24 20.62
CA LYS A 41 2.55 -10.25 20.97
C LYS A 41 2.55 -10.52 22.49
N GLN A 42 1.38 -10.40 23.11
CA GLN A 42 1.15 -10.74 24.52
C GLN A 42 1.39 -12.24 24.75
N ARG A 43 2.00 -12.62 25.87
CA ARG A 43 2.32 -14.02 26.19
C ARG A 43 1.80 -14.40 27.57
N ALA A 44 1.48 -15.68 27.75
CA ALA A 44 1.28 -16.25 29.08
C ALA A 44 2.63 -16.34 29.82
N ASN A 45 2.63 -16.02 31.11
CA ASN A 45 3.74 -16.26 32.02
C ASN A 45 3.76 -17.73 32.45
N GLN A 46 4.84 -18.19 33.07
CA GLN A 46 4.99 -19.58 33.54
C GLN A 46 3.93 -20.01 34.58
N ARG A 47 3.15 -19.07 35.12
CA ARG A 47 2.05 -19.29 36.08
C ARG A 47 0.65 -19.08 35.46
N GLY A 48 0.53 -19.01 34.12
CA GLY A 48 -0.75 -18.86 33.42
C GLY A 48 -1.35 -17.45 33.37
N GLY A 49 -0.70 -16.44 33.98
CA GLY A 49 -1.12 -15.03 33.87
C GLY A 49 -0.55 -14.34 32.62
N ALA A 50 -1.21 -13.31 32.08
CA ALA A 50 -0.67 -12.59 30.93
C ALA A 50 0.54 -11.71 31.32
N ARG A 51 1.70 -11.91 30.67
CA ARG A 51 2.85 -10.99 30.74
C ARG A 51 2.54 -9.75 29.92
N SER A 52 2.90 -8.57 30.42
CA SER A 52 2.76 -7.32 29.66
C SER A 52 3.52 -7.43 28.33
N ALA A 53 2.85 -7.07 27.24
CA ALA A 53 3.50 -6.99 25.94
C ALA A 53 4.52 -5.85 25.95
N TYR A 54 5.64 -6.04 25.26
CA TYR A 54 6.53 -4.92 24.96
C TYR A 54 5.80 -3.92 24.06
N THR A 55 5.94 -2.64 24.36
CA THR A 55 5.46 -1.53 23.52
C THR A 55 6.64 -0.66 23.15
N TRP A 56 6.59 -0.03 21.98
CA TRP A 56 7.65 0.85 21.48
C TRP A 56 7.07 1.93 20.59
N ARG A 57 7.75 3.06 20.47
CA ARG A 57 7.45 4.10 19.48
C ARG A 57 8.70 4.36 18.68
N THR A 58 8.77 3.96 17.42
CA THR A 58 10.01 4.09 16.63
C THR A 58 9.70 4.40 15.18
N LEU A 59 10.58 5.19 14.58
CA LEU A 59 10.75 5.25 13.13
C LEU A 59 11.85 4.26 12.77
N PHE A 60 11.63 3.45 11.75
CA PHE A 60 12.64 2.52 11.28
C PHE A 60 12.98 2.80 9.82
N LEU A 61 14.24 2.56 9.48
CA LEU A 61 14.77 2.68 8.12
C LEU A 61 15.38 1.34 7.73
N SER A 62 15.04 0.88 6.53
CA SER A 62 15.61 -0.32 5.93
C SER A 62 16.33 0.02 4.64
N THR A 63 17.42 -0.69 4.35
CA THR A 63 18.15 -0.65 3.07
C THR A 63 17.93 -1.96 2.32
N GLY A 64 18.19 -1.96 1.00
CA GLY A 64 18.25 -3.18 0.19
C GLY A 64 17.91 -2.94 -1.27
N GLU A 65 18.19 -3.94 -2.11
CA GLU A 65 17.98 -3.90 -3.57
C GLU A 65 16.59 -4.39 -4.00
N CYS A 66 15.85 -5.03 -3.08
CA CYS A 66 14.49 -5.51 -3.31
C CYS A 66 13.48 -4.80 -2.40
N THR A 67 12.27 -4.61 -2.90
CA THR A 67 11.18 -4.05 -2.10
C THR A 67 10.52 -5.11 -1.22
N LEU A 68 9.70 -4.67 -0.25
CA LEU A 68 8.81 -5.56 0.50
C LEU A 68 7.86 -6.33 -0.44
N GLU A 69 7.49 -5.71 -1.56
CA GLU A 69 6.57 -6.31 -2.54
C GLU A 69 7.24 -7.47 -3.27
N ASP A 70 8.47 -7.28 -3.73
CA ASP A 70 9.26 -8.32 -4.39
C ASP A 70 9.41 -9.53 -3.47
N LYS A 71 9.81 -9.28 -2.21
CA LYS A 71 9.93 -10.32 -1.19
C LYS A 71 8.64 -11.08 -0.92
N GLN A 72 7.51 -10.39 -0.85
CA GLN A 72 6.23 -11.06 -0.61
C GLN A 72 5.76 -11.84 -1.83
N ASN A 73 5.96 -11.30 -3.04
CA ASN A 73 5.64 -11.97 -4.29
C ASN A 73 6.43 -13.28 -4.44
N ASP A 74 7.73 -13.27 -4.13
CA ASP A 74 8.58 -14.47 -4.14
C ASP A 74 8.10 -15.54 -3.15
N ALA A 75 7.53 -15.12 -2.01
CA ALA A 75 6.89 -16.02 -1.05
C ALA A 75 5.48 -16.50 -1.46
N GLY A 76 4.97 -16.09 -2.63
CA GLY A 76 3.59 -16.33 -3.06
C GLY A 76 2.55 -15.63 -2.17
N LYS A 77 2.97 -14.58 -1.46
CA LYS A 77 2.11 -13.76 -0.59
C LYS A 77 1.82 -12.43 -1.28
N LYS A 78 0.58 -11.95 -1.16
CA LYS A 78 0.22 -10.64 -1.68
C LYS A 78 0.52 -9.53 -0.67
N THR A 79 1.19 -8.47 -1.12
CA THR A 79 1.33 -7.25 -0.33
C THR A 79 0.02 -6.53 -0.19
N MET A 80 -0.39 -6.31 1.05
CA MET A 80 -1.58 -5.54 1.36
C MET A 80 -1.26 -4.04 1.28
N ALA A 81 -2.19 -3.23 0.78
CA ALA A 81 -1.98 -1.79 0.63
C ALA A 81 -1.60 -1.08 1.94
N GLY A 82 -2.11 -1.57 3.08
CA GLY A 82 -1.71 -1.09 4.41
C GLY A 82 -0.28 -1.44 4.82
N GLN A 83 0.38 -2.43 4.21
CA GLN A 83 1.79 -2.72 4.41
C GLN A 83 2.67 -1.77 3.57
N LYS A 84 2.25 -1.47 2.33
CA LYS A 84 2.93 -0.48 1.46
C LYS A 84 3.00 0.91 2.08
N THR A 85 1.92 1.33 2.75
CA THR A 85 1.96 2.61 3.46
C THR A 85 2.88 2.58 4.66
N ARG A 86 3.05 1.44 5.34
CA ARG A 86 3.84 1.34 6.58
C ARG A 86 5.34 1.40 6.34
N LEU A 87 5.82 0.83 5.24
CA LEU A 87 7.21 0.93 4.77
C LEU A 87 7.22 1.63 3.41
N ALA A 88 7.45 2.94 3.42
CA ALA A 88 7.55 3.74 2.21
C ALA A 88 8.92 3.50 1.55
N ASN A 89 8.92 2.84 0.39
CA ASN A 89 10.15 2.62 -0.39
C ASN A 89 10.54 3.90 -1.10
N ILE A 90 11.76 4.39 -0.88
CA ILE A 90 12.26 5.61 -1.52
C ILE A 90 13.41 5.16 -2.43
N PRO A 91 13.40 5.48 -3.73
CA PRO A 91 14.51 5.17 -4.61
C PRO A 91 15.76 5.91 -4.12
N ALA A 92 16.84 5.16 -3.96
CA ALA A 92 18.10 5.67 -3.40
C ALA A 92 18.97 6.41 -4.43
N ALA A 93 18.74 6.23 -5.72
CA ALA A 93 19.52 6.85 -6.78
C ALA A 93 18.63 7.83 -7.57
N PRO A 94 18.63 9.14 -7.24
CA PRO A 94 17.95 10.13 -8.05
C PRO A 94 18.58 10.20 -9.45
N GLU A 95 17.75 10.36 -10.49
CA GLU A 95 18.23 10.50 -11.86
C GLU A 95 19.18 11.70 -11.98
N GLY A 96 20.35 11.48 -12.60
CA GLY A 96 21.34 12.53 -12.81
C GLY A 96 22.23 12.86 -11.61
N GLY A 97 22.08 12.16 -10.48
CA GLY A 97 22.97 12.28 -9.32
C GLY A 97 24.28 11.49 -9.43
N PHE A 98 25.11 11.56 -8.39
CA PHE A 98 26.37 10.83 -8.26
C PHE A 98 26.20 9.53 -7.45
N GLY A 99 25.21 8.71 -7.86
CA GLY A 99 24.73 7.58 -7.07
C GLY A 99 23.72 8.05 -6.02
N LEU A 100 24.02 7.86 -4.73
CA LEU A 100 23.14 8.26 -3.60
C LEU A 100 23.08 9.78 -3.37
N PHE A 101 23.98 10.55 -3.99
CA PHE A 101 24.21 11.95 -3.65
C PHE A 101 23.87 12.89 -4.80
N ASP A 102 23.17 13.98 -4.49
CA ASP A 102 22.93 15.09 -5.43
C ASP A 102 24.16 16.00 -5.58
N ALA A 103 24.99 16.09 -4.54
CA ALA A 103 26.19 16.92 -4.52
C ALA A 103 27.37 16.20 -3.87
N LEU A 104 28.56 16.37 -4.45
CA LEU A 104 29.78 15.74 -3.97
C LEU A 104 30.52 16.54 -2.90
N HIS A 105 30.12 17.77 -2.59
CA HIS A 105 30.74 18.61 -1.55
C HIS A 105 32.28 18.70 -1.62
N GLY A 106 32.84 18.75 -2.84
CA GLY A 106 34.28 18.85 -3.07
C GLY A 106 35.04 17.50 -3.08
N PHE A 107 34.34 16.37 -2.94
CA PHE A 107 34.91 15.05 -3.19
C PHE A 107 34.92 14.71 -4.69
N GLU A 108 35.82 13.81 -5.08
CA GLU A 108 36.03 13.40 -6.48
C GLU A 108 34.83 12.67 -7.08
N ASP A 109 34.24 11.75 -6.32
CA ASP A 109 33.07 10.97 -6.71
C ASP A 109 32.22 10.55 -5.50
N GLY A 110 31.11 9.87 -5.77
CA GLY A 110 30.20 9.37 -4.72
C GLY A 110 30.86 8.34 -3.79
N GLY A 111 31.81 7.54 -4.29
CA GLY A 111 32.55 6.58 -3.49
C GLY A 111 33.48 7.25 -2.48
N ALA A 112 34.18 8.30 -2.91
CA ALA A 112 35.04 9.13 -2.07
C ALA A 112 34.24 9.82 -0.95
N LEU A 113 33.09 10.42 -1.28
CA LEU A 113 32.18 11.02 -0.31
C LEU A 113 31.65 9.97 0.69
N SER A 114 31.18 8.82 0.20
CA SER A 114 30.66 7.75 1.06
C SER A 114 31.72 7.22 2.05
N ASN A 115 32.96 7.04 1.58
CA ASN A 115 34.08 6.64 2.42
C ASN A 115 34.46 7.71 3.46
N ALA A 116 34.39 8.99 3.08
CA ALA A 116 34.63 10.09 4.00
C ALA A 116 33.56 10.15 5.10
N LEU A 117 32.28 10.03 4.74
CA LEU A 117 31.16 9.98 5.69
C LEU A 117 31.28 8.80 6.65
N ARG A 118 31.61 7.59 6.16
CA ARG A 118 31.84 6.41 7.01
C ARG A 118 32.93 6.65 8.07
N ARG A 119 34.07 7.22 7.67
CA ARG A 119 35.16 7.57 8.61
C ARG A 119 34.71 8.63 9.63
N ALA A 120 33.98 9.64 9.17
CA ALA A 120 33.50 10.71 10.03
C ALA A 120 32.51 10.19 11.08
N VAL A 121 31.51 9.41 10.69
CA VAL A 121 30.51 8.83 11.60
C VAL A 121 31.15 7.86 12.60
N HIS A 122 32.14 7.08 12.18
CA HIS A 122 32.86 6.20 13.10
C HIS A 122 33.56 6.98 14.22
N ARG A 123 34.12 8.15 13.91
CA ARG A 123 34.80 9.02 14.88
C ARG A 123 33.86 9.94 15.66
N TYR A 124 32.78 10.38 15.03
CA TYR A 124 31.86 11.40 15.55
C TYR A 124 30.42 10.89 15.42
N HIS A 125 29.89 10.30 16.49
CA HIS A 125 28.51 9.81 16.58
C HIS A 125 27.90 10.13 17.95
N GLY A 126 26.57 10.07 18.03
CA GLY A 126 25.82 10.25 19.28
C GLY A 126 25.70 11.69 19.78
N THR A 127 26.18 12.69 19.03
CA THR A 127 26.23 14.10 19.46
C THR A 127 24.95 14.86 19.12
N ALA A 128 24.49 14.78 17.87
CA ALA A 128 23.37 15.59 17.37
C ALA A 128 22.06 15.33 18.11
N ALA A 129 21.75 14.06 18.41
CA ALA A 129 20.52 13.69 19.10
C ALA A 129 20.45 14.27 20.52
N VAL A 130 21.55 14.25 21.27
CA VAL A 130 21.60 14.79 22.64
C VAL A 130 21.41 16.31 22.63
N ALA A 131 22.08 17.00 21.69
CA ALA A 131 21.94 18.45 21.53
C ALA A 131 20.49 18.84 21.15
N PHE A 132 19.88 18.10 20.21
CA PHE A 132 18.49 18.28 19.82
C PHE A 132 17.53 18.08 20.99
N LEU A 133 17.68 16.97 21.72
CA LEU A 133 16.82 16.62 22.86
C LEU A 133 16.88 17.68 23.97
N ALA A 134 18.06 18.20 24.28
CA ALA A 134 18.21 19.25 25.28
C ALA A 134 17.41 20.52 24.90
N ARG A 135 17.45 20.90 23.61
CA ARG A 135 16.77 22.10 23.11
C ARG A 135 15.26 21.92 23.02
N ILE A 136 14.78 20.82 22.46
CA ILE A 136 13.33 20.56 22.34
C ILE A 136 12.68 20.33 23.71
N ALA A 137 13.38 19.71 24.67
CA ALA A 137 12.87 19.55 26.03
C ALA A 137 12.76 20.91 26.75
N SER A 138 13.76 21.78 26.58
CA SER A 138 13.71 23.15 27.11
C SER A 138 12.57 23.96 26.51
N GLU A 139 12.41 23.94 25.18
CA GLU A 139 11.31 24.67 24.52
C GLU A 139 9.95 24.12 24.92
N ARG A 140 9.79 22.79 24.99
CA ARG A 140 8.55 22.17 25.47
C ARG A 140 8.23 22.59 26.90
N ALA A 141 9.23 22.69 27.78
CA ALA A 141 9.02 23.12 29.16
C ALA A 141 8.61 24.61 29.25
N SER A 142 9.07 25.44 28.31
CA SER A 142 8.71 26.86 28.25
C SER A 142 7.37 27.13 27.57
N ASP A 143 7.09 26.47 26.44
CA ASP A 143 5.88 26.66 25.63
C ASP A 143 5.50 25.39 24.84
N GLU A 144 4.92 24.41 25.53
CA GLU A 144 4.45 23.19 24.89
C GLU A 144 3.34 23.46 23.85
N ALA A 145 2.48 24.45 24.10
CA ALA A 145 1.36 24.75 23.21
C ALA A 145 1.85 25.34 21.88
N GLY A 146 2.74 26.33 21.93
CA GLY A 146 3.35 26.93 20.74
C GLY A 146 4.19 25.93 19.95
N LEU A 147 4.97 25.07 20.62
CA LEU A 147 5.73 24.01 19.94
C LEU A 147 4.80 23.04 19.20
N ARG A 148 3.72 22.58 19.84
CA ARG A 148 2.73 21.70 19.19
C ARG A 148 2.04 22.37 18.01
N GLN A 149 1.61 23.62 18.20
CA GLN A 149 0.99 24.41 17.14
C GLN A 149 1.92 24.56 15.94
N TRP A 150 3.19 24.90 16.17
CA TRP A 150 4.19 25.07 15.12
C TRP A 150 4.40 23.77 14.31
N ILE A 151 4.45 22.62 14.99
CA ILE A 151 4.58 21.30 14.34
C ILE A 151 3.32 20.99 13.53
N ASP A 152 2.13 21.17 14.11
CA ASP A 152 0.87 20.85 13.45
C ASP A 152 0.60 21.73 12.22
N GLU A 153 0.90 23.02 12.29
CA GLU A 153 0.77 23.95 11.17
C GLU A 153 1.68 23.55 10.00
N ARG A 154 2.95 23.24 10.27
CA ARG A 154 3.90 22.81 9.23
C ARG A 154 3.53 21.47 8.64
N ARG A 155 3.06 20.52 9.45
CA ARG A 155 2.56 19.23 8.94
C ARG A 155 1.35 19.39 8.05
N LYS A 156 0.41 20.29 8.42
CA LYS A 156 -0.75 20.63 7.58
C LYS A 156 -0.32 21.30 6.28
N ALA A 157 0.61 22.25 6.33
CA ALA A 157 1.13 22.93 5.16
C ALA A 157 1.77 21.94 4.17
N PHE A 158 2.67 21.06 4.65
CA PHE A 158 3.30 20.03 3.85
C PHE A 158 2.27 19.13 3.15
N ALA A 159 1.25 18.67 3.89
CA ALA A 159 0.21 17.81 3.33
C ALA A 159 -0.68 18.56 2.32
N ALA A 160 -1.00 19.83 2.58
CA ALA A 160 -1.78 20.66 1.66
C ALA A 160 -1.02 20.94 0.35
N GLU A 161 0.29 21.10 0.41
CA GLU A 161 1.11 21.40 -0.76
C GLU A 161 1.42 20.16 -1.60
N HIS A 162 1.76 19.03 -0.96
CA HIS A 162 2.30 17.87 -1.68
C HIS A 162 1.32 16.71 -1.81
N ALA A 163 0.29 16.64 -0.95
CA ALA A 163 -0.66 15.53 -0.92
C ALA A 163 -2.12 15.98 -1.14
N SER A 164 -2.34 17.19 -1.67
CA SER A 164 -3.67 17.65 -2.04
C SER A 164 -4.28 16.75 -3.11
N GLY A 165 -5.45 16.18 -2.82
CA GLY A 165 -6.13 15.27 -3.76
C GLY A 165 -5.53 13.86 -3.83
N ALA A 166 -4.48 13.57 -3.07
CA ALA A 166 -3.93 12.22 -2.97
C ALA A 166 -4.84 11.33 -2.10
N GLY A 167 -4.88 10.03 -2.41
CA GLY A 167 -5.63 9.04 -1.64
C GLY A 167 -5.21 8.98 -0.16
N SER A 168 -6.07 8.42 0.69
CA SER A 168 -5.85 8.33 2.15
C SER A 168 -4.50 7.70 2.54
N GLN A 169 -3.99 6.80 1.72
CA GLN A 169 -2.69 6.16 1.87
C GLN A 169 -1.53 7.14 1.70
N ALA A 170 -1.53 7.90 0.61
CA ALA A 170 -0.53 8.92 0.33
C ALA A 170 -0.56 10.04 1.37
N GLN A 171 -1.74 10.43 1.86
CA GLN A 171 -1.85 11.38 2.97
C GLN A 171 -1.20 10.87 4.27
N SER A 172 -1.37 9.57 4.60
CA SER A 172 -0.73 8.96 5.75
C SER A 172 0.80 8.92 5.64
N VAL A 173 1.32 8.70 4.43
CA VAL A 173 2.77 8.70 4.17
C VAL A 173 3.32 10.14 4.21
N ALA A 174 2.64 11.09 3.59
CA ALA A 174 2.98 12.52 3.65
C ALA A 174 3.08 13.02 5.10
N GLY A 175 2.16 12.60 5.97
CA GLY A 175 2.17 12.98 7.38
C GLY A 175 3.40 12.52 8.17
N ARG A 176 4.09 11.46 7.71
CA ARG A 176 5.35 10.96 8.27
C ARG A 176 6.56 11.71 7.71
N PHE A 177 6.60 11.96 6.39
CA PHE A 177 7.62 12.83 5.79
C PHE A 177 7.60 14.23 6.40
N ALA A 178 6.41 14.80 6.59
CA ALA A 178 6.24 16.10 7.23
C ALA A 178 6.75 16.12 8.67
N LEU A 179 6.61 15.02 9.41
CA LEU A 179 7.12 14.91 10.78
C LEU A 179 8.66 14.90 10.80
N VAL A 180 9.29 14.14 9.88
CA VAL A 180 10.75 14.14 9.70
C VAL A 180 11.25 15.52 9.31
N ALA A 181 10.56 16.19 8.38
CA ALA A 181 10.88 17.55 7.96
C ALA A 181 10.82 18.54 9.13
N CYS A 182 9.75 18.51 9.94
CA CYS A 182 9.63 19.34 11.14
C CYS A 182 10.80 19.11 12.10
N ALA A 183 11.23 17.86 12.31
CA ALA A 183 12.39 17.57 13.16
C ALA A 183 13.68 18.17 12.59
N GLY A 184 13.89 18.11 11.27
CA GLY A 184 15.03 18.73 10.60
C GLY A 184 15.03 20.27 10.70
N GLU A 185 13.88 20.91 10.48
CA GLU A 185 13.73 22.37 10.64
C GLU A 185 13.98 22.81 12.09
N LEU A 186 13.48 22.06 13.08
CA LEU A 186 13.77 22.31 14.49
C LEU A 186 15.27 22.15 14.77
N ALA A 187 15.91 21.12 14.24
CA ALA A 187 17.34 20.90 14.41
C ALA A 187 18.19 22.03 13.81
N ALA A 188 17.80 22.54 12.64
CA ALA A 188 18.40 23.72 12.03
C ALA A 188 18.22 24.97 12.91
N ARG A 189 16.98 25.24 13.34
CA ARG A 189 16.64 26.38 14.24
C ARG A 189 17.39 26.32 15.57
N TYR A 190 17.67 25.13 16.08
CA TYR A 190 18.46 24.91 17.30
C TYR A 190 19.97 25.00 17.09
N GLY A 191 20.44 25.16 15.85
CA GLY A 191 21.87 25.15 15.50
C GLY A 191 22.53 23.79 15.62
N VAL A 192 21.74 22.70 15.63
CA VAL A 192 22.25 21.32 15.65
C VAL A 192 22.71 20.91 14.25
N LEU A 193 21.97 21.34 13.23
CA LEU A 193 22.30 21.12 11.83
C LEU A 193 22.60 22.46 11.16
N PRO A 194 23.59 22.53 10.24
CA PRO A 194 23.96 23.75 9.54
C PRO A 194 23.04 24.02 8.32
N TRP A 195 21.77 23.61 8.40
CA TRP A 195 20.82 23.70 7.30
C TRP A 195 20.12 25.06 7.28
N HIS A 196 19.79 25.51 6.08
CA HIS A 196 18.98 26.71 5.90
C HIS A 196 17.50 26.43 6.19
N GLU A 197 16.73 27.48 6.51
CA GLU A 197 15.27 27.35 6.67
C GLU A 197 14.64 26.79 5.39
N GLY A 198 13.79 25.77 5.54
CA GLY A 198 13.10 25.10 4.45
C GLY A 198 13.90 23.96 3.79
N GLU A 199 15.17 23.78 4.11
CA GLU A 199 16.01 22.72 3.53
C GLU A 199 15.49 21.33 3.89
N ALA A 200 15.09 21.12 5.16
CA ALA A 200 14.54 19.84 5.61
C ALA A 200 13.15 19.58 5.02
N MET A 201 12.33 20.63 4.85
CA MET A 201 11.05 20.55 4.16
C MET A 201 11.21 20.14 2.70
N ASN A 202 12.13 20.78 1.98
CA ASN A 202 12.40 20.51 0.58
C ASN A 202 12.94 19.08 0.37
N ALA A 203 13.87 18.64 1.22
CA ALA A 203 14.43 17.28 1.14
C ALA A 203 13.34 16.21 1.39
N ALA A 204 12.50 16.39 2.41
CA ALA A 204 11.40 15.47 2.67
C ALA A 204 10.35 15.50 1.55
N ALA A 205 10.10 16.65 0.94
CA ALA A 205 9.21 16.80 -0.20
C ALA A 205 9.74 16.07 -1.45
N ALA A 206 11.05 16.16 -1.71
CA ALA A 206 11.69 15.43 -2.82
C ALA A 206 11.52 13.92 -2.65
N CYS A 207 11.83 13.37 -1.47
CA CYS A 207 11.64 11.95 -1.17
C CYS A 207 10.17 11.52 -1.25
N PHE A 208 9.24 12.35 -0.74
CA PHE A 208 7.81 12.05 -0.82
C PHE A 208 7.30 12.05 -2.27
N LYS A 209 7.74 12.99 -3.10
CA LYS A 209 7.40 13.05 -4.52
C LYS A 209 7.95 11.85 -5.29
N ALA A 210 9.18 11.42 -5.00
CA ALA A 210 9.76 10.21 -5.57
C ALA A 210 8.93 8.97 -5.19
N TRP A 211 8.60 8.81 -3.91
CA TRP A 211 7.69 7.75 -3.45
C TRP A 211 6.32 7.85 -4.15
N LEU A 212 5.76 9.04 -4.30
CA LEU A 212 4.47 9.26 -4.95
C LEU A 212 4.53 9.00 -6.47
N ALA A 213 5.66 9.18 -7.14
CA ALA A 213 5.80 8.81 -8.55
C ALA A 213 5.66 7.29 -8.74
N GLU A 214 6.25 6.51 -7.84
CA GLU A 214 6.18 5.03 -7.86
C GLU A 214 4.84 4.50 -7.30
N ASN A 215 4.25 5.17 -6.30
CA ASN A 215 3.13 4.66 -5.52
C ASN A 215 1.82 5.44 -5.69
N GLY A 216 1.86 6.66 -6.22
CA GLY A 216 0.71 7.54 -6.47
C GLY A 216 -0.15 7.10 -7.64
N GLY A 217 0.42 6.30 -8.54
CA GLY A 217 -0.35 5.46 -9.45
C GLY A 217 -1.09 4.32 -8.74
N GLY A 218 -0.84 4.04 -7.45
CA GLY A 218 -1.28 2.84 -6.74
C GLY A 218 -2.80 2.66 -6.64
N GLU A 219 -3.59 3.73 -6.47
CA GLU A 219 -5.06 3.59 -6.60
C GLU A 219 -5.44 3.28 -8.03
N ALA A 220 -4.91 4.00 -9.03
CA ALA A 220 -5.16 3.72 -10.44
C ALA A 220 -4.67 2.33 -10.86
N PHE A 221 -3.58 1.83 -10.28
CA PHE A 221 -2.99 0.52 -10.53
C PHE A 221 -3.78 -0.59 -9.83
N GLU A 222 -4.27 -0.36 -8.61
CA GLU A 222 -5.23 -1.26 -7.96
C GLU A 222 -6.56 -1.31 -8.70
N GLU A 223 -7.02 -0.17 -9.22
CA GLU A 223 -8.19 -0.08 -10.11
C GLU A 223 -7.95 -0.89 -11.39
N GLN A 224 -6.84 -0.64 -12.08
CA GLN A 224 -6.44 -1.32 -13.30
C GLN A 224 -6.26 -2.83 -13.09
N ALA A 225 -5.54 -3.25 -12.05
CA ALA A 225 -5.33 -4.66 -11.72
C ALA A 225 -6.65 -5.37 -11.40
N ALA A 226 -7.62 -4.69 -10.76
CA ALA A 226 -8.94 -5.27 -10.53
C ALA A 226 -9.73 -5.43 -11.84
N LEU A 227 -9.65 -4.46 -12.76
CA LEU A 227 -10.26 -4.56 -14.09
C LEU A 227 -9.62 -5.69 -14.91
N GLU A 228 -8.30 -5.75 -14.95
CA GLU A 228 -7.53 -6.79 -15.64
C GLU A 228 -7.84 -8.19 -15.09
N GLN A 229 -7.91 -8.35 -13.77
CA GLN A 229 -8.21 -9.64 -13.15
C GLN A 229 -9.62 -10.13 -13.54
N VAL A 230 -10.61 -9.23 -13.55
CA VAL A 230 -11.98 -9.57 -13.97
C VAL A 230 -12.03 -9.87 -15.47
N SER A 231 -11.37 -9.04 -16.28
CA SER A 231 -11.26 -9.23 -17.74
C SER A 231 -10.62 -10.58 -18.07
N ALA A 232 -9.47 -10.90 -17.46
CA ALA A 232 -8.76 -12.15 -17.64
C ALA A 232 -9.61 -13.37 -17.28
N PHE A 233 -10.40 -13.30 -16.20
CA PHE A 233 -11.30 -14.39 -15.82
C PHE A 233 -12.40 -14.59 -16.87
N VAL A 234 -13.03 -13.50 -17.34
CA VAL A 234 -14.08 -13.57 -18.36
C VAL A 234 -13.52 -14.03 -19.70
N ALA A 235 -12.32 -13.59 -20.09
CA ALA A 235 -11.64 -14.02 -21.31
C ALA A 235 -11.30 -15.52 -21.27
N ALA A 236 -10.75 -16.00 -20.15
CA ALA A 236 -10.33 -17.40 -20.02
C ALA A 236 -11.50 -18.38 -19.86
N HIS A 237 -12.64 -17.94 -19.31
CA HIS A 237 -13.71 -18.83 -18.89
C HIS A 237 -15.09 -18.51 -19.47
N GLY A 238 -15.22 -17.43 -20.24
CA GLY A 238 -16.48 -16.92 -20.77
C GLY A 238 -17.29 -17.92 -21.59
N ASP A 239 -16.61 -18.84 -22.28
CA ASP A 239 -17.26 -19.87 -23.12
C ASP A 239 -17.42 -21.22 -22.42
N SER A 240 -16.62 -21.50 -21.38
CA SER A 240 -16.55 -22.83 -20.75
C SER A 240 -17.26 -22.90 -19.39
N ARG A 241 -17.34 -21.80 -18.65
CA ARG A 241 -17.92 -21.75 -17.28
C ARG A 241 -19.18 -20.90 -17.17
N PHE A 242 -19.63 -20.29 -18.27
CA PHE A 242 -20.87 -19.52 -18.33
C PHE A 242 -21.89 -20.23 -19.23
N GLN A 243 -23.02 -20.62 -18.67
CA GLN A 243 -24.10 -21.22 -19.46
C GLN A 243 -24.74 -20.16 -20.37
N VAL A 244 -24.85 -20.47 -21.67
CA VAL A 244 -25.45 -19.58 -22.66
C VAL A 244 -26.96 -19.50 -22.46
N ILE A 245 -27.49 -18.27 -22.45
CA ILE A 245 -28.92 -17.96 -22.37
C ILE A 245 -29.31 -17.06 -23.54
N SER A 246 -30.02 -17.59 -24.52
CA SER A 246 -30.50 -16.85 -25.67
C SER A 246 -31.81 -16.13 -25.33
N VAL A 247 -31.90 -14.83 -25.65
CA VAL A 247 -33.05 -13.95 -25.28
C VAL A 247 -34.11 -13.87 -26.38
N ASP A 248 -33.79 -14.35 -27.57
CA ASP A 248 -34.59 -14.30 -28.81
C ASP A 248 -35.74 -15.30 -28.88
N GLY A 249 -36.10 -15.98 -27.79
CA GLY A 249 -37.28 -16.86 -27.72
C GLY A 249 -37.15 -18.14 -28.56
N SER A 250 -36.11 -18.26 -29.40
CA SER A 250 -35.62 -19.51 -29.92
C SER A 250 -34.95 -20.26 -28.77
N VAL A 251 -35.74 -21.15 -28.18
CA VAL A 251 -35.18 -22.39 -27.66
C VAL A 251 -34.59 -23.13 -28.86
N GLU A 252 -33.43 -22.70 -29.35
CA GLU A 252 -32.45 -23.69 -29.84
C GLU A 252 -31.92 -24.39 -28.60
N ALA A 253 -32.79 -25.23 -28.04
CA ALA A 253 -32.36 -26.49 -27.50
C ALA A 253 -31.77 -27.27 -28.67
N ASN A 254 -30.58 -26.88 -29.14
CA ASN A 254 -29.65 -27.88 -29.58
C ASN A 254 -29.54 -28.83 -28.40
N ALA A 255 -29.78 -30.10 -28.67
CA ALA A 255 -29.88 -31.19 -27.70
C ALA A 255 -28.65 -31.33 -26.77
N ASP A 256 -27.63 -30.49 -27.00
CA ASP A 256 -26.37 -30.33 -26.27
C ASP A 256 -26.38 -29.25 -25.17
N SER A 257 -27.44 -28.45 -25.04
CA SER A 257 -27.55 -27.39 -24.00
C SER A 257 -27.79 -27.93 -22.57
N ARG A 258 -27.75 -29.26 -22.40
CA ARG A 258 -27.64 -29.96 -21.11
C ARG A 258 -26.21 -30.44 -20.80
N LEU A 259 -25.21 -30.11 -21.61
CA LEU A 259 -23.82 -30.34 -21.22
C LEU A 259 -23.60 -29.67 -19.87
N ALA A 260 -23.32 -30.48 -18.86
CA ALA A 260 -23.09 -30.00 -17.51
C ALA A 260 -21.88 -29.06 -17.55
N VAL A 261 -22.13 -27.75 -17.44
CA VAL A 261 -21.08 -26.76 -17.29
C VAL A 261 -20.34 -27.07 -15.99
N SER A 262 -19.16 -27.68 -16.12
CA SER A 262 -18.31 -28.01 -14.98
C SER A 262 -17.87 -26.74 -14.27
N ASN A 263 -17.90 -26.76 -12.93
CA ASN A 263 -17.54 -25.61 -12.08
C ASN A 263 -18.18 -24.30 -12.54
N ARG A 264 -19.48 -24.28 -12.83
CA ARG A 264 -20.16 -23.10 -13.36
C ARG A 264 -19.89 -21.83 -12.54
N ALA A 265 -19.40 -20.79 -13.20
CA ALA A 265 -19.16 -19.47 -12.60
C ALA A 265 -20.33 -18.49 -12.83
N GLY A 266 -21.15 -18.73 -13.86
CA GLY A 266 -22.23 -17.82 -14.23
C GLY A 266 -23.03 -18.22 -15.45
N PHE A 267 -23.64 -17.21 -16.07
CA PHE A 267 -24.48 -17.30 -17.26
C PHE A 267 -24.10 -16.19 -18.25
N ARG A 268 -24.18 -16.46 -19.55
CA ARG A 268 -23.86 -15.51 -20.63
C ARG A 268 -25.12 -15.27 -21.46
N TRP A 269 -25.65 -14.06 -21.43
CA TRP A 269 -26.83 -13.72 -22.22
C TRP A 269 -26.44 -13.29 -23.61
N LEU A 270 -27.14 -13.83 -24.62
CA LEU A 270 -26.98 -13.44 -26.01
C LEU A 270 -28.21 -12.66 -26.48
N ARG A 271 -27.99 -11.59 -27.25
CA ARG A 271 -29.03 -10.87 -28.00
C ARG A 271 -28.54 -10.71 -29.43
N ASN A 272 -29.32 -11.18 -30.39
CA ASN A 272 -29.00 -11.14 -31.82
C ASN A 272 -27.61 -11.72 -32.15
N GLY A 273 -27.26 -12.85 -31.51
CA GLY A 273 -25.96 -13.51 -31.67
C GLY A 273 -24.77 -12.85 -30.98
N ALA A 274 -24.93 -11.65 -30.39
CA ALA A 274 -23.88 -10.97 -29.64
C ALA A 274 -24.06 -11.13 -28.13
N VAL A 275 -22.95 -11.12 -27.38
CA VAL A 275 -22.98 -11.17 -25.92
C VAL A 275 -23.58 -9.86 -25.37
N GLU A 276 -24.72 -9.96 -24.69
CA GLU A 276 -25.35 -8.84 -23.99
C GLU A 276 -24.64 -8.60 -22.64
N CYS A 277 -24.44 -9.66 -21.86
CA CYS A 277 -23.74 -9.57 -20.58
C CYS A 277 -23.31 -10.94 -20.03
N PHE A 278 -22.33 -10.91 -19.13
CA PHE A 278 -21.92 -12.04 -18.30
C PHE A 278 -22.49 -11.85 -16.89
N GLY A 279 -23.39 -12.73 -16.45
CA GLY A 279 -23.86 -12.75 -15.07
C GLY A 279 -23.06 -13.71 -14.22
N VAL A 280 -22.22 -13.17 -13.34
CA VAL A 280 -21.36 -13.95 -12.43
C VAL A 280 -22.11 -14.24 -11.12
N ILE A 281 -22.04 -15.49 -10.67
CA ILE A 281 -22.61 -15.90 -9.37
C ILE A 281 -21.79 -15.26 -8.23
N PRO A 282 -22.41 -14.69 -7.18
CA PRO A 282 -21.69 -13.94 -6.15
C PRO A 282 -20.59 -14.73 -5.41
N THR A 283 -20.78 -16.02 -5.20
CA THR A 283 -19.76 -16.89 -4.58
C THR A 283 -18.56 -17.07 -5.50
N ALA A 284 -18.77 -17.39 -6.77
CA ALA A 284 -17.70 -17.48 -7.78
C ALA A 284 -16.98 -16.14 -7.95
N PHE A 285 -17.72 -15.03 -7.97
CA PHE A 285 -17.14 -13.69 -8.04
C PHE A 285 -16.19 -13.43 -6.86
N THR A 286 -16.59 -13.78 -5.63
CA THR A 286 -15.80 -13.51 -4.42
C THR A 286 -14.62 -14.47 -4.28
N GLN A 287 -14.83 -15.77 -4.53
CA GLN A 287 -13.84 -16.81 -4.23
C GLN A 287 -12.86 -17.06 -5.37
N GLU A 288 -13.27 -16.77 -6.61
CA GLU A 288 -12.50 -17.10 -7.80
C GLU A 288 -12.10 -15.84 -8.58
N VAL A 289 -13.08 -15.05 -9.04
CA VAL A 289 -12.80 -13.86 -9.86
C VAL A 289 -11.99 -12.84 -9.07
N CYS A 290 -12.42 -12.54 -7.83
CA CYS A 290 -11.75 -11.62 -6.93
C CYS A 290 -10.80 -12.31 -5.96
N LYS A 291 -10.29 -13.51 -6.28
CA LYS A 291 -9.34 -14.20 -5.42
C LYS A 291 -8.14 -13.28 -5.14
N GLY A 292 -7.89 -13.00 -3.86
CA GLY A 292 -6.80 -12.12 -3.43
C GLY A 292 -7.06 -10.62 -3.61
N ILE A 293 -8.28 -10.18 -3.95
CA ILE A 293 -8.67 -8.75 -3.94
C ILE A 293 -10.01 -8.54 -3.22
N ASN A 294 -10.28 -7.30 -2.78
CA ASN A 294 -11.54 -6.98 -2.13
C ASN A 294 -12.69 -6.94 -3.15
N ALA A 295 -13.58 -7.93 -3.12
CA ALA A 295 -14.70 -8.05 -4.06
C ALA A 295 -15.65 -6.84 -4.06
N ARG A 296 -15.86 -6.19 -2.91
CA ARG A 296 -16.71 -4.99 -2.84
C ARG A 296 -16.08 -3.83 -3.60
N ARG A 297 -14.78 -3.61 -3.39
CA ARG A 297 -14.01 -2.58 -4.08
C ARG A 297 -13.90 -2.87 -5.57
N ALA A 298 -13.67 -4.11 -5.98
CA ALA A 298 -13.69 -4.50 -7.40
C ALA A 298 -15.02 -4.16 -8.08
N LEU A 299 -16.15 -4.37 -7.40
CA LEU A 299 -17.47 -3.96 -7.93
C LEU A 299 -17.63 -2.43 -8.02
N ASP A 300 -17.06 -1.67 -7.08
CA ASP A 300 -17.04 -0.20 -7.15
C ASP A 300 -16.25 0.28 -8.37
N ILE A 301 -15.10 -0.33 -8.61
CA ILE A 301 -14.21 -0.02 -9.73
C ILE A 301 -14.89 -0.36 -11.06
N LEU A 302 -15.46 -1.55 -11.18
CA LEU A 302 -16.22 -1.95 -12.37
C LEU A 302 -17.41 -1.03 -12.63
N ALA A 303 -18.11 -0.56 -11.58
CA ALA A 303 -19.22 0.38 -11.72
C ALA A 303 -18.73 1.76 -12.18
N LYS A 304 -17.66 2.27 -11.57
CA LYS A 304 -17.02 3.55 -11.94
C LYS A 304 -16.53 3.54 -13.38
N ALA A 305 -15.95 2.42 -13.83
CA ALA A 305 -15.47 2.23 -15.21
C ALA A 305 -16.59 1.87 -16.21
N GLY A 306 -17.85 1.70 -15.76
CA GLY A 306 -18.98 1.39 -16.65
C GLY A 306 -19.06 -0.08 -17.11
N HIS A 307 -18.27 -0.98 -16.53
CA HIS A 307 -18.28 -2.41 -16.84
C HIS A 307 -19.28 -3.21 -15.98
N LEU A 308 -19.76 -2.67 -14.85
CA LEU A 308 -20.82 -3.29 -14.04
C LEU A 308 -22.20 -2.74 -14.40
N ILE A 309 -23.10 -3.62 -14.85
CA ILE A 309 -24.49 -3.28 -15.14
C ILE A 309 -25.29 -3.27 -13.83
N LEU A 310 -25.68 -2.07 -13.39
CA LEU A 310 -26.47 -1.87 -12.18
C LEU A 310 -27.97 -2.13 -12.42
N SER A 311 -28.71 -2.46 -11.36
CA SER A 311 -30.17 -2.52 -11.43
C SER A 311 -30.77 -1.14 -11.70
N LYS A 312 -32.06 -1.08 -12.08
CA LYS A 312 -32.82 0.19 -12.18
C LYS A 312 -32.83 0.99 -10.87
N SER A 313 -32.60 0.34 -9.73
CA SER A 313 -32.51 0.94 -8.39
C SER A 313 -31.06 1.19 -7.93
N GLY A 314 -30.08 1.12 -8.83
CA GLY A 314 -28.67 1.38 -8.53
C GLY A 314 -27.95 0.26 -7.74
N LYS A 315 -28.58 -0.93 -7.60
CA LYS A 315 -27.98 -2.05 -6.86
C LYS A 315 -26.99 -2.81 -7.74
N ARG A 316 -25.85 -3.19 -7.16
CA ARG A 316 -24.79 -3.99 -7.82
C ARG A 316 -25.22 -5.42 -8.15
N LYS A 317 -26.07 -6.01 -7.29
CA LYS A 317 -26.66 -7.33 -7.54
C LYS A 317 -27.97 -7.17 -8.30
N VAL A 318 -28.11 -7.90 -9.40
CA VAL A 318 -29.29 -7.90 -10.25
C VAL A 318 -29.93 -9.28 -10.24
N SER A 319 -31.24 -9.33 -10.07
CA SER A 319 -32.02 -10.57 -10.16
C SER A 319 -32.41 -10.82 -11.61
N LYS A 320 -31.90 -11.90 -12.23
CA LYS A 320 -32.28 -12.35 -13.58
C LYS A 320 -32.87 -13.76 -13.52
N ARG A 321 -33.93 -14.00 -14.30
CA ARG A 321 -34.46 -15.35 -14.50
C ARG A 321 -33.54 -16.12 -15.46
N VAL A 322 -33.33 -17.39 -15.14
CA VAL A 322 -32.62 -18.35 -15.97
C VAL A 322 -33.61 -19.46 -16.33
N PRO A 323 -33.90 -19.69 -17.62
CA PRO A 323 -34.75 -20.79 -18.05
C PRO A 323 -34.29 -22.14 -17.46
N GLY A 324 -35.25 -22.96 -17.02
CA GLY A 324 -34.96 -24.24 -16.36
C GLY A 324 -34.75 -24.16 -14.85
N TYR A 325 -34.79 -22.97 -14.24
CA TYR A 325 -34.70 -22.80 -12.79
C TYR A 325 -35.94 -22.09 -12.25
N GLY A 326 -36.49 -22.60 -11.14
CA GLY A 326 -37.74 -22.08 -10.55
C GLY A 326 -37.61 -20.69 -9.91
N ASN A 327 -36.41 -20.33 -9.44
CA ASN A 327 -36.13 -19.04 -8.80
C ASN A 327 -35.15 -18.20 -9.62
N PRO A 328 -35.30 -16.85 -9.63
CA PRO A 328 -34.30 -15.95 -10.21
C PRO A 328 -32.95 -16.06 -9.50
N PHE A 329 -31.87 -15.90 -10.26
CA PHE A 329 -30.52 -15.80 -9.73
C PHE A 329 -30.18 -14.35 -9.41
N SER A 330 -29.57 -14.13 -8.24
CA SER A 330 -28.91 -12.86 -7.92
C SER A 330 -27.48 -12.89 -8.44
N LEU A 331 -27.16 -12.04 -9.42
CA LEU A 331 -25.91 -12.06 -10.16
C LEU A 331 -25.25 -10.68 -10.16
N TYR A 332 -23.94 -10.66 -10.39
CA TYR A 332 -23.22 -9.46 -10.82
C TYR A 332 -23.16 -9.46 -12.34
N LEU A 333 -23.79 -8.48 -12.98
CA LEU A 333 -23.85 -8.40 -14.44
C LEU A 333 -22.69 -7.57 -14.96
N ILE A 334 -21.79 -8.21 -15.71
CA ILE A 334 -20.60 -7.60 -16.29
C ILE A 334 -20.87 -7.38 -17.80
N SER A 335 -20.63 -6.16 -18.25
CA SER A 335 -20.72 -5.76 -19.65
C SER A 335 -19.62 -6.44 -20.49
N PRO A 336 -19.90 -6.83 -21.75
CA PRO A 336 -18.87 -7.34 -22.66
C PRO A 336 -17.74 -6.33 -22.91
N THR A 337 -17.96 -5.04 -22.64
CA THR A 337 -16.93 -3.99 -22.75
C THR A 337 -15.73 -4.21 -21.82
N ILE A 338 -15.81 -5.09 -20.82
CA ILE A 338 -14.65 -5.47 -19.99
C ILE A 338 -13.55 -6.20 -20.78
N LEU A 339 -13.90 -6.74 -21.96
CA LEU A 339 -13.00 -7.46 -22.86
C LEU A 339 -12.48 -6.59 -24.01
N ALA A 340 -12.89 -5.31 -24.07
CA ALA A 340 -12.53 -4.38 -25.13
C ALA A 340 -11.14 -3.76 -24.91
#